data_AF-A0A7V9EX73-F1
#
_entry.id   AF-A0A7V9EX73-F1
#
_cell.length_a   1.000
_cell.length_b   1.000
_cell.length_c   1.000
_cell.angle_alpha   90.00
_cell.angle_beta   90.00
_cell.angle_gamma   90.00
#
_symmetry.space_group_name_H-M   'P 1'
#
loop_
_entity.id
_entity.type
_entity.pdbx_description
1 polymer ?
#
loop_
_entity_poly.entity_id
_entity_poly.type
_entity_poly.pdbx_seq_one_letter_code
_entity_poly.pdbx_strand_id
1 'polypeptide(L)'
;MEIVRNADGTLVVPVQPERRHDSDDSAESGPAGAEVEGAQASEAPTTRLLHPGEGGYDEALAEWDSQQNPDREPAVSTASGREDAMTLVHAVASSPDHAVKSAVEAIDDPEASGEALRHVLAGGVHSVEDFAAEVAEAEGGDPLPAHEATKIIGEVLTELD
;
A
#
# COMPACT_ATOMS: atom_id res chain seq x y z
N MET A 1 3.19 -19.45 -3.19
CA MET A 1 1.82 -19.78 -3.62
C MET A 1 1.04 -18.48 -3.66
N GLU A 2 0.11 -18.34 -4.57
CA GLU A 2 -0.60 -17.08 -4.83
C GLU A 2 -1.79 -16.89 -3.88
N ILE A 3 -2.03 -15.66 -3.43
CA ILE A 3 -3.26 -15.30 -2.72
C ILE A 3 -4.35 -15.05 -3.77
N VAL A 4 -5.57 -15.54 -3.54
CA VAL A 4 -6.71 -15.32 -4.46
C VAL A 4 -7.78 -14.48 -3.77
N ARG A 5 -8.21 -13.41 -4.44
CA ARG A 5 -9.34 -12.57 -4.00
C ARG A 5 -10.63 -12.97 -4.71
N ASN A 6 -11.66 -13.29 -3.93
CA ASN A 6 -12.99 -13.64 -4.43
C ASN A 6 -13.84 -12.38 -4.67
N ALA A 7 -14.89 -12.51 -5.49
CA ALA A 7 -15.82 -11.42 -5.79
C ALA A 7 -16.61 -10.93 -4.56
N ASP A 8 -16.71 -11.74 -3.51
CA ASP A 8 -17.35 -11.39 -2.23
C ASP A 8 -16.40 -10.65 -1.27
N GLY A 9 -15.17 -10.38 -1.69
CA GLY A 9 -14.15 -9.70 -0.90
C GLY A 9 -13.36 -10.63 0.04
N THR A 10 -13.59 -11.94 0.04
CA THR A 10 -12.77 -12.87 0.84
C THR A 10 -11.42 -13.17 0.18
N LEU A 11 -10.42 -13.52 1.00
CA LEU A 11 -9.07 -13.88 0.53
C LEU A 11 -8.77 -15.35 0.85
N VAL A 12 -8.27 -16.09 -0.15
CA VAL A 12 -7.73 -17.45 0.02
C VAL A 12 -6.22 -17.35 0.14
N VAL A 13 -5.70 -17.57 1.34
CA VAL A 13 -4.28 -17.43 1.67
C VAL A 13 -3.64 -18.82 1.84
N PRO A 14 -2.52 -19.10 1.16
CA PRO A 14 -1.76 -20.34 1.39
C PRO A 14 -1.10 -20.31 2.77
N VAL A 15 -1.35 -21.31 3.61
CA VAL A 15 -0.61 -21.49 4.88
C VAL A 15 0.48 -22.53 4.69
N GLN A 16 1.69 -22.25 5.21
CA GLN A 16 2.73 -23.26 5.25
C GLN A 16 2.34 -24.32 6.29
N PRO A 17 2.40 -25.62 5.95
CA PRO A 17 2.23 -26.66 6.96
C PRO A 17 3.32 -26.48 8.02
N GLU A 18 2.93 -26.51 9.30
CA GLU A 18 3.88 -26.52 10.40
C GLU A 18 4.87 -27.67 10.20
N ARG A 19 6.17 -27.38 10.11
CA ARG A 19 7.19 -28.43 10.09
C ARG A 19 7.04 -29.27 11.35
N ARG A 20 6.52 -30.50 11.20
CA ARG A 20 6.66 -31.53 12.23
C ARG A 20 8.15 -31.75 12.44
N HIS A 21 8.66 -31.33 13.59
CA HIS A 21 9.97 -31.76 14.07
C HIS A 21 9.87 -33.26 14.40
N ASP A 22 10.24 -34.11 13.46
CA ASP A 22 10.66 -35.48 13.77
C ASP A 22 11.95 -35.37 14.59
N SER A 23 11.81 -35.49 15.91
CA SER A 23 12.96 -35.76 16.77
C SER A 23 13.28 -37.25 16.62
N ASP A 24 14.21 -37.56 15.73
CA ASP A 24 14.84 -38.89 15.65
C ASP A 24 15.92 -38.98 16.74
N ASP A 25 15.69 -39.83 17.74
CA ASP A 25 16.77 -40.43 18.55
C ASP A 25 16.51 -41.95 18.65
N SER A 26 16.85 -42.62 17.55
CA SER A 26 17.58 -43.89 17.44
C SER A 26 17.40 -45.06 18.45
N ALA A 27 16.91 -46.17 17.85
CA ALA A 27 17.41 -47.56 17.90
C ALA A 27 16.97 -48.54 19.00
N GLU A 28 16.25 -49.60 18.61
CA GLU A 28 16.73 -51.00 18.67
C GLU A 28 15.80 -52.03 17.93
N SER A 29 16.35 -52.64 16.88
CA SER A 29 16.25 -54.06 16.42
C SER A 29 14.91 -54.82 16.21
N GLY A 30 14.66 -55.26 14.96
CA GLY A 30 13.91 -56.50 14.63
C GLY A 30 13.22 -56.54 13.24
N PRO A 31 13.28 -57.62 12.43
CA PRO A 31 13.17 -57.53 10.96
C PRO A 31 11.84 -58.01 10.33
N ALA A 32 11.70 -57.65 9.04
CA ALA A 32 10.93 -58.29 7.97
C ALA A 32 9.41 -58.06 7.91
N GLY A 33 8.99 -57.34 6.87
CA GLY A 33 7.66 -57.48 6.29
C GLY A 33 7.11 -56.21 5.65
N ALA A 34 6.92 -56.25 4.33
CA ALA A 34 6.08 -55.37 3.52
C ALA A 34 6.59 -53.93 3.27
N GLU A 35 7.18 -53.76 2.09
CA GLU A 35 6.76 -52.76 1.09
C GLU A 35 6.12 -51.48 1.66
N VAL A 36 6.95 -50.62 2.25
CA VAL A 36 6.61 -49.20 2.34
C VAL A 36 6.93 -48.56 1.00
N GLU A 37 5.95 -48.62 0.11
CA GLU A 37 5.82 -47.69 -0.99
C GLU A 37 5.92 -46.28 -0.38
N GLY A 38 7.04 -45.61 -0.65
CA GLY A 38 7.27 -44.24 -0.26
C GLY A 38 6.27 -43.35 -0.96
N ALA A 39 5.05 -43.28 -0.42
CA ALA A 39 4.12 -42.21 -0.69
C ALA A 39 4.77 -40.95 -0.10
N GLN A 40 5.55 -40.27 -0.94
CA GLN A 40 5.69 -38.83 -0.81
C GLN A 40 4.28 -38.26 -0.93
N ALA A 41 3.60 -38.17 0.20
CA ALA A 41 2.43 -37.34 0.33
C ALA A 41 2.95 -35.93 0.10
N SER A 42 2.83 -35.45 -1.15
CA SER A 42 2.88 -34.03 -1.45
C SER A 42 1.84 -33.39 -0.55
N GLU A 43 2.29 -32.83 0.58
CA GLU A 43 1.43 -32.08 1.50
C GLU A 43 0.79 -30.98 0.66
N ALA A 44 -0.50 -31.16 0.37
CA ALA A 44 -1.26 -30.15 -0.33
C ALA A 44 -1.19 -28.86 0.49
N PRO A 45 -0.97 -27.70 -0.13
CA PRO A 45 -1.10 -26.44 0.59
C PRO A 45 -2.44 -26.40 1.31
N THR A 46 -2.38 -26.30 2.63
CA THR A 46 -3.56 -25.95 3.39
C THR A 46 -3.81 -24.48 3.09
N THR A 47 -4.98 -24.14 2.57
CA THR A 47 -5.38 -22.75 2.35
C THR A 47 -6.30 -22.32 3.48
N ARG A 48 -6.19 -21.06 3.90
CA ARG A 48 -7.10 -20.42 4.87
C ARG A 48 -7.93 -19.37 4.14
N LEU A 49 -9.23 -19.34 4.43
CA LEU A 49 -10.12 -18.28 3.98
C LEU A 49 -10.12 -17.16 5.03
N LEU A 50 -9.88 -15.92 4.60
CA LEU A 50 -9.95 -14.72 5.44
C LEU A 50 -11.13 -13.85 4.99
N HIS A 51 -11.89 -13.37 5.96
CA HIS A 51 -13.00 -12.44 5.74
C HIS A 51 -12.56 -10.98 5.98
N PRO A 52 -13.19 -10.00 5.32
CA PRO A 52 -12.96 -8.59 5.62
C PRO A 52 -13.14 -8.28 7.12
N GLY A 53 -12.15 -7.62 7.72
CA GLY A 53 -12.13 -7.29 9.15
C GLY A 53 -11.66 -8.41 10.09
N GLU A 54 -11.30 -9.59 9.55
CA GLU A 54 -10.60 -10.63 10.30
C GLU A 54 -9.12 -10.24 10.48
N GLY A 55 -8.52 -10.53 11.64
CA GLY A 55 -7.10 -10.26 11.85
C GLY A 55 -6.24 -11.03 10.85
N GLY A 56 -5.31 -10.35 10.18
CA GLY A 56 -4.53 -10.90 9.08
C GLY A 56 -5.10 -10.61 7.68
N TYR A 57 -6.32 -10.07 7.58
CA TYR A 57 -6.94 -9.76 6.29
C TYR A 57 -6.24 -8.59 5.59
N ASP A 58 -5.93 -7.51 6.32
CA ASP A 58 -5.29 -6.33 5.73
C ASP A 58 -3.88 -6.65 5.24
N GLU A 59 -3.14 -7.46 5.99
CA GLU A 59 -1.82 -7.95 5.61
C GLU A 59 -1.88 -8.86 4.37
N ALA A 60 -2.85 -9.79 4.33
CA ALA A 60 -3.06 -10.63 3.17
C ALA A 60 -3.55 -9.85 1.94
N LEU A 61 -4.31 -8.76 2.15
CA LEU A 61 -4.77 -7.87 1.09
C LEU A 61 -3.61 -7.09 0.50
N ALA A 62 -2.71 -6.57 1.35
CA ALA A 62 -1.51 -5.89 0.91
C ALA A 62 -0.57 -6.84 0.14
N GLU A 63 -0.38 -8.06 0.62
CA GLU A 63 0.42 -9.08 -0.08
C GLU A 63 -0.22 -9.49 -1.41
N TRP A 64 -1.55 -9.63 -1.45
CA TRP A 64 -2.29 -9.85 -2.71
C TRP A 64 -2.09 -8.70 -3.70
N ASP A 65 -2.18 -7.44 -3.26
CA ASP A 65 -1.97 -6.27 -4.12
C ASP A 65 -0.55 -6.22 -4.69
N SER A 66 0.47 -6.54 -3.87
CA SER A 66 1.86 -6.65 -4.32
C SER A 66 2.07 -7.80 -5.33
N GLN A 67 1.29 -8.88 -5.25
CA GLN A 67 1.34 -9.97 -6.25
C GLN A 67 0.71 -9.54 -7.58
N GLN A 68 -0.38 -8.78 -7.56
CA GLN A 68 -1.05 -8.31 -8.77
C GLN A 68 -0.31 -7.13 -9.43
N ASN A 69 0.37 -6.33 -8.63
CA ASN A 69 1.12 -5.17 -9.08
C ASN A 69 2.59 -5.30 -8.65
N PRO A 70 3.35 -6.24 -9.24
CA PRO A 70 4.73 -6.50 -8.83
C PRO A 70 5.68 -5.32 -9.11
N ASP A 71 5.31 -4.49 -10.08
CA ASP A 71 6.03 -3.25 -10.43
C ASP A 71 5.53 -2.04 -9.64
N ARG A 72 4.44 -2.18 -8.87
CA ARG A 72 3.92 -1.11 -8.02
C ARG A 72 4.69 -1.12 -6.72
N GLU A 73 5.54 -0.13 -6.56
CA GLU A 73 6.15 0.16 -5.28
C GLU A 73 5.04 0.43 -4.25
N PRO A 74 5.18 0.01 -2.98
CA PRO A 74 4.20 0.36 -1.96
C PRO A 74 4.02 1.88 -1.99
N ALA A 75 2.79 2.35 -2.15
CA ALA A 75 2.46 3.77 -2.18
C ALA A 75 2.76 4.37 -0.80
N VAL A 76 4.02 4.75 -0.62
CA VAL A 76 4.50 5.50 0.53
C VAL A 76 4.65 6.92 0.07
N SER A 77 4.23 7.88 0.90
CA SER A 77 4.64 9.26 0.71
C SER A 77 6.18 9.30 0.74
N THR A 78 6.80 9.38 -0.43
CA THR A 78 8.25 9.58 -0.53
C THR A 78 8.56 11.05 -0.22
N ALA A 79 9.81 11.34 0.17
CA ALA A 79 10.23 12.73 0.37
C ALA A 79 10.05 13.55 -0.92
N SER A 80 10.42 12.97 -2.07
CA SER A 80 10.28 13.60 -3.38
C SER A 80 8.81 13.77 -3.79
N GLY A 81 7.93 12.78 -3.55
CA GLY A 81 6.50 12.95 -3.80
C GLY A 81 5.87 14.05 -2.94
N ARG A 82 6.38 14.26 -1.73
CA ARG A 82 5.94 15.38 -0.88
C ARG A 82 6.42 16.74 -1.41
N GLU A 83 7.64 16.82 -1.94
CA GLU A 83 8.16 18.02 -2.61
C GLU A 83 7.38 18.36 -3.88
N ASP A 84 7.08 17.35 -4.70
CA ASP A 84 6.24 17.50 -5.90
C ASP A 84 4.82 17.94 -5.52
N ALA A 85 4.25 17.37 -4.46
CA ALA A 85 2.95 17.80 -3.93
C ALA A 85 2.95 19.26 -3.46
N MET A 86 4.02 19.74 -2.83
CA MET A 86 4.15 21.16 -2.44
C MET A 86 4.23 22.06 -3.67
N THR A 87 5.06 21.70 -4.64
CA THR A 87 5.21 22.40 -5.92
C THR A 87 3.87 22.51 -6.64
N LEU A 88 3.14 21.40 -6.70
CA LEU A 88 1.85 21.28 -7.36
C LEU A 88 0.79 22.20 -6.72
N VAL A 89 0.65 22.14 -5.40
CA VAL A 89 -0.31 22.97 -4.66
C VAL A 89 0.05 24.45 -4.80
N HIS A 90 1.34 24.80 -4.73
CA HIS A 90 1.79 26.17 -4.96
C HIS A 90 1.48 26.65 -6.40
N ALA A 91 1.77 25.83 -7.41
CA ALA A 91 1.53 26.18 -8.81
C ALA A 91 0.04 26.44 -9.08
N VAL A 92 -0.84 25.62 -8.51
CA VAL A 92 -2.30 25.79 -8.63
C VAL A 92 -2.77 27.04 -7.89
N ALA A 93 -2.26 27.29 -6.68
CA ALA A 93 -2.60 28.47 -5.89
C ALA A 93 -2.14 29.78 -6.56
N SER A 94 -0.95 29.78 -7.14
CA SER A 94 -0.33 30.94 -7.81
C SER A 94 -0.88 31.17 -9.22
N SER A 95 -1.59 30.21 -9.80
CA SER A 95 -2.17 30.32 -11.14
C SER A 95 -3.41 31.22 -11.13
N PRO A 96 -3.47 32.27 -11.97
CA PRO A 96 -4.65 33.15 -12.06
C PRO A 96 -5.91 32.41 -12.50
N ASP A 97 -5.76 31.33 -13.27
CA ASP A 97 -6.85 30.50 -13.76
C ASP A 97 -6.99 29.18 -12.98
N HIS A 98 -6.25 29.00 -11.88
CA HIS A 98 -6.27 27.77 -11.08
C HIS A 98 -6.08 26.49 -11.93
N ALA A 99 -5.02 26.47 -12.75
CA ALA A 99 -4.84 25.48 -13.80
C ALA A 99 -4.35 24.11 -13.27
N VAL A 100 -5.22 23.39 -12.56
CA VAL A 100 -4.95 22.08 -11.94
C VAL A 100 -4.35 21.09 -12.92
N LYS A 101 -5.00 20.92 -14.08
CA LYS A 101 -4.55 19.96 -15.09
C LYS A 101 -3.12 20.21 -15.58
N SER A 102 -2.81 21.45 -15.92
CA SER A 102 -1.47 21.81 -16.39
C SER A 102 -0.41 21.66 -15.30
N ALA A 103 -0.78 21.87 -14.04
CA ALA A 103 0.12 21.66 -12.91
C ALA A 103 0.39 20.16 -12.68
N VAL A 104 -0.64 19.31 -12.78
CA VAL A 104 -0.51 17.84 -12.67
C VAL A 104 0.32 17.25 -13.82
N GLU A 105 0.18 17.76 -15.04
CA GLU A 105 0.99 17.32 -16.19
C GLU A 105 2.48 17.71 -16.06
N ALA A 106 2.84 18.59 -15.12
CA ALA A 106 4.19 19.13 -14.96
C ALA A 106 5.01 18.46 -13.84
N ILE A 107 4.42 17.58 -13.03
CA ILE A 107 5.12 16.87 -11.95
C ILE A 107 5.70 15.53 -12.42
N ASP A 108 6.80 15.12 -11.80
CA ASP A 108 7.54 13.91 -12.18
C ASP A 108 6.87 12.63 -11.65
N ASP A 109 6.38 12.64 -10.41
CA ASP A 109 5.71 11.49 -9.79
C ASP A 109 4.29 11.82 -9.28
N PRO A 110 3.26 11.67 -10.13
CA PRO A 110 1.87 11.93 -9.75
C PRO A 110 1.32 10.96 -8.70
N GLU A 111 1.78 9.71 -8.65
CA GLU A 111 1.28 8.72 -7.69
C GLU A 111 1.79 9.04 -6.27
N ALA A 112 3.10 9.30 -6.13
CA ALA A 112 3.70 9.66 -4.84
C ALA A 112 3.19 11.02 -4.33
N SER A 113 2.98 11.98 -5.23
CA SER A 113 2.37 13.28 -4.90
C SER A 113 0.94 13.12 -4.39
N GLY A 114 0.13 12.31 -5.08
CA GLY A 114 -1.22 12.01 -4.66
C GLY A 114 -1.26 11.35 -3.28
N GLU A 115 -0.36 10.42 -3.00
CA GLU A 115 -0.30 9.77 -1.69
C GLU A 115 0.12 10.74 -0.57
N ALA A 116 1.10 11.61 -0.82
CA ALA A 116 1.48 12.66 0.11
C ALA A 116 0.29 13.57 0.46
N LEU A 117 -0.49 13.97 -0.55
CA LEU A 117 -1.68 14.80 -0.38
C LEU A 117 -2.82 14.08 0.37
N ARG A 118 -3.04 12.79 0.11
CA ARG A 118 -4.00 11.96 0.87
C ARG A 118 -3.58 11.86 2.34
N HIS A 119 -2.29 11.71 2.62
CA HIS A 119 -1.77 11.69 3.99
C HIS A 119 -2.03 13.02 4.73
N VAL A 120 -1.81 14.15 4.05
CA VAL A 120 -2.11 15.49 4.58
C VAL A 120 -3.59 15.62 4.95
N LEU A 121 -4.50 15.21 4.06
CA LEU A 121 -5.94 15.26 4.34
C LEU A 121 -6.36 14.30 5.46
N ALA A 122 -5.76 13.12 5.55
CA ALA A 122 -6.04 12.15 6.61
C ALA A 122 -5.63 12.68 8.00
N GLY A 123 -4.60 13.53 8.07
CA GLY A 123 -4.17 14.22 9.29
C GLY A 123 -5.10 15.35 9.75
N GLY A 124 -6.06 15.77 8.92
CA GLY A 124 -7.06 16.79 9.24
C GLY A 124 -6.51 18.22 9.17
N VAL A 125 -7.25 19.16 9.77
CA VAL A 125 -7.01 20.61 9.59
C VAL A 125 -5.60 21.03 9.97
N HIS A 126 -5.05 20.53 11.09
CA HIS A 126 -3.71 20.91 11.53
C HIS A 126 -2.62 20.41 10.56
N SER A 127 -2.77 19.21 10.01
CA SER A 127 -1.83 18.71 9.00
C SER A 127 -1.90 19.51 7.70
N VAL A 128 -3.08 20.01 7.34
CA VAL A 128 -3.23 20.93 6.20
C VAL A 128 -2.60 22.30 6.49
N GLU A 129 -2.76 22.83 7.70
CA GLU A 129 -2.12 24.09 8.13
C GLU A 129 -0.60 23.99 8.13
N ASP A 130 -0.06 22.91 8.70
CA ASP A 130 1.37 22.62 8.71
C ASP A 130 1.89 22.46 7.27
N PHE A 131 1.20 21.69 6.43
CA PHE A 131 1.55 21.56 5.02
C PHE A 131 1.52 22.90 4.28
N ALA A 132 0.52 23.74 4.50
CA ALA A 132 0.45 25.06 3.89
C ALA A 132 1.57 26.00 4.35
N ALA A 133 2.01 25.90 5.61
CA ALA A 133 3.19 26.59 6.11
C ALA A 133 4.46 26.11 5.41
N GLU A 134 4.61 24.80 5.25
CA GLU A 134 5.76 24.20 4.57
C GLU A 134 5.82 24.57 3.09
N VAL A 135 4.68 24.63 2.40
CA VAL A 135 4.60 25.12 1.02
C VAL A 135 5.10 26.56 0.93
N ALA A 136 4.68 27.43 1.85
CA ALA A 136 5.14 28.83 1.86
C ALA A 136 6.62 28.96 2.23
N GLU A 137 7.16 28.08 3.07
CA GLU A 137 8.60 28.02 3.39
C GLU A 137 9.43 27.55 2.20
N ALA A 138 8.95 26.55 1.44
CA ALA A 138 9.66 25.96 0.32
C ALA A 138 9.59 26.82 -0.96
N GLU A 139 8.38 27.24 -1.34
CA GLU A 139 8.11 27.93 -2.62
C GLU A 139 8.10 29.46 -2.46
N GLY A 140 8.04 29.95 -1.22
CA GLY A 140 7.91 31.37 -0.91
C GLY A 140 6.47 31.87 -0.98
N GLY A 141 6.19 32.91 -0.21
CA GLY A 141 4.87 33.54 -0.12
C GLY A 141 4.28 33.46 1.28
N ASP A 142 2.99 33.75 1.39
CA ASP A 142 2.23 33.59 2.63
C ASP A 142 1.59 32.19 2.66
N PRO A 143 1.50 31.55 3.84
CA PRO A 143 0.83 30.27 3.97
C PRO A 143 -0.63 30.35 3.56
N LEU A 144 -1.06 29.36 2.76
CA LEU A 144 -2.45 29.24 2.32
C LEU A 144 -3.37 29.04 3.52
N PRO A 145 -4.54 29.71 3.56
CA PRO A 145 -5.57 29.37 4.53
C PRO A 145 -5.97 27.90 4.43
N ALA A 146 -6.19 27.23 5.56
CA ALA A 146 -6.47 25.78 5.60
C ALA A 146 -7.61 25.34 4.68
N HIS A 147 -8.69 26.13 4.59
CA HIS A 147 -9.84 25.84 3.73
C HIS A 147 -9.50 25.94 2.23
N GLU A 148 -8.60 26.85 1.86
CA GLU A 148 -8.15 27.03 0.49
C GLU A 148 -7.18 25.92 0.10
N ALA A 149 -6.20 25.63 0.96
CA ALA A 149 -5.29 24.49 0.79
C ALA A 149 -6.07 23.17 0.65
N THR A 150 -7.05 22.91 1.54
CA THR A 150 -7.90 21.71 1.46
C THR A 150 -8.65 21.62 0.12
N LYS A 151 -9.17 22.74 -0.38
CA LYS A 151 -9.89 22.79 -1.65
C LYS A 151 -8.94 22.44 -2.82
N ILE A 152 -7.77 23.07 -2.87
CA ILE A 152 -6.77 22.82 -3.91
C ILE A 152 -6.34 21.36 -3.91
N ILE A 153 -6.03 20.81 -2.73
CA ILE A 153 -5.63 19.42 -2.57
C ILE A 153 -6.73 18.49 -3.09
N GLY A 154 -8.00 18.76 -2.79
CA GLY A 154 -9.12 17.97 -3.29
C GLY A 154 -9.29 18.02 -4.82
N GLU A 155 -9.12 19.20 -5.44
CA GLU A 155 -9.19 19.35 -6.90
C GLU A 155 -8.03 18.63 -7.59
N VAL A 156 -6.81 18.77 -7.05
CA VAL A 156 -5.62 18.05 -7.52
C VAL A 156 -5.81 16.54 -7.44
N LEU A 157 -6.28 16.01 -6.30
CA LEU A 157 -6.52 14.58 -6.13
C LEU A 157 -7.60 14.05 -7.08
N THR A 158 -8.57 14.88 -7.46
CA THR A 158 -9.60 14.52 -8.45
C THR A 158 -9.03 14.41 -9.86
N GLU A 159 -8.00 15.18 -10.21
CA GLU A 159 -7.33 15.10 -11.52
C GLU A 159 -6.29 13.96 -11.58
N LEU A 160 -5.73 13.58 -10.43
CA LEU A 160 -4.76 12.48 -10.31
C LEU A 160 -5.39 11.07 -10.34
N ASP A 161 -6.71 10.96 -10.12
CA ASP A 161 -7.48 9.70 -10.06
C ASP A 161 -8.07 9.32 -11.43
#